data_AF-A0AAD0T729-F1
#
_entry.id   AF-A0AAD0T729-F1
#
_cell.length_a   1.000
_cell.length_b   1.000
_cell.length_c   1.000
_cell.angle_alpha   90.00
_cell.angle_beta   90.00
_cell.angle_gamma   90.00
#
_symmetry.space_group_name_H-M   'P 1'
#
loop_
_entity.id
_entity.type
_entity.pdbx_description
1 polymer ?
#
loop_
_entity_poly.entity_id
_entity_poly.type
_entity_poly.pdbx_seq_one_letter_code
_entity_poly.pdbx_strand_id
1 'polypeptide(L)'
;MNIENFRETFIAHARDEIKSIVSQSKIKGEFNCDVFNEKLVIIWSDAQINGLTEDEFSTLVSEIIPTYFDNVVFPFTDDIPLAA
;
A
#
# COMPACT_ATOMS: atom_id res chain seq x y z
N MET A 1 0.51 -10.85 -25.65
CA MET A 1 -0.19 -9.91 -24.73
C MET A 1 0.70 -9.81 -23.51
N ASN A 2 1.43 -8.69 -23.35
CA ASN A 2 2.56 -8.55 -22.42
C ASN A 2 2.07 -8.56 -20.98
N ILE A 3 2.29 -9.68 -20.28
CA ILE A 3 1.99 -9.83 -18.84
C ILE A 3 2.73 -8.77 -18.01
N GLU A 4 3.89 -8.29 -18.48
CA GLU A 4 4.68 -7.23 -17.85
C GLU A 4 3.95 -5.87 -17.81
N ASN A 5 3.23 -5.50 -18.87
CA ASN A 5 2.46 -4.25 -18.91
C ASN A 5 1.32 -4.21 -17.90
N PHE A 6 0.73 -5.38 -17.58
CA PHE A 6 -0.37 -5.45 -16.61
C PHE A 6 0.15 -5.20 -15.19
N ARG A 7 1.29 -5.81 -14.81
CA ARG A 7 1.90 -5.58 -13.49
C ARG A 7 2.32 -4.14 -13.28
N GLU A 8 2.96 -3.51 -14.28
CA GLU A 8 3.31 -2.09 -14.20
C GLU A 8 2.07 -1.20 -13.99
N THR A 9 0.95 -1.56 -14.62
CA THR A 9 -0.32 -0.83 -14.46
C THR A 9 -0.87 -0.97 -13.03
N PHE A 10 -0.82 -2.16 -12.44
CA PHE A 10 -1.26 -2.37 -11.06
C PHE A 10 -0.37 -1.66 -10.03
N ILE A 11 0.94 -1.69 -10.24
CA ILE A 11 1.92 -0.95 -9.42
C ILE A 11 1.66 0.56 -9.52
N ALA A 12 1.42 1.07 -10.72
CA ALA A 12 1.07 2.47 -10.92
C ALA A 12 -0.24 2.84 -10.21
N HIS A 13 -1.28 1.99 -10.33
CA HIS A 13 -2.56 2.18 -9.66
C HIS A 13 -2.41 2.19 -8.13
N ALA A 14 -1.74 1.20 -7.55
CA ALA A 14 -1.46 1.15 -6.12
C ALA A 14 -0.67 2.38 -5.64
N ARG A 15 0.30 2.84 -6.42
CA ARG A 15 1.08 4.06 -6.13
C ARG A 15 0.20 5.31 -6.11
N ASP A 16 -0.69 5.48 -7.07
CA ASP A 16 -1.62 6.62 -7.11
C ASP A 16 -2.62 6.57 -5.95
N GLU A 17 -3.13 5.39 -5.62
CA GLU A 17 -4.00 5.18 -4.47
C GLU A 17 -3.28 5.51 -3.15
N ILE A 18 -2.04 5.06 -2.96
CA ILE A 18 -1.24 5.40 -1.78
C ILE A 18 -1.05 6.92 -1.68
N LYS A 19 -0.70 7.61 -2.78
CA LYS A 19 -0.57 9.08 -2.79
C LYS A 19 -1.89 9.79 -2.47
N SER A 20 -3.00 9.24 -2.95
CA SER A 20 -4.34 9.74 -2.65
C SER A 20 -4.64 9.65 -1.16
N ILE A 21 -4.41 8.48 -0.54
CA ILE A 21 -4.65 8.31 0.90
C ILE A 21 -3.67 9.13 1.74
N VAL A 22 -2.42 9.37 1.31
CA VAL A 22 -1.49 10.30 1.99
C VAL A 22 -2.09 11.70 2.06
N SER A 23 -2.68 12.17 0.96
CA SER A 23 -3.30 13.48 0.89
C SER A 23 -4.56 13.54 1.76
N GLN A 24 -5.35 12.47 1.79
CA GLN A 24 -6.54 12.35 2.66
C GLN A 24 -6.17 12.24 4.15
N SER A 25 -5.00 11.71 4.47
CA SER A 25 -4.51 11.53 5.83
C SER A 25 -3.91 12.81 6.41
N LYS A 26 -3.79 13.88 5.61
CA LYS A 26 -3.39 15.20 6.09
C LYS A 26 -4.59 15.92 6.71
N ILE A 27 -4.68 15.90 8.03
CA ILE A 27 -5.73 16.59 8.78
C ILE A 27 -5.14 17.87 9.35
N LYS A 28 -5.73 19.03 9.02
CA LYS A 28 -5.25 20.36 9.45
C LYS A 28 -3.79 20.68 9.08
N GLY A 29 -3.27 20.06 8.02
CA GLY A 29 -1.90 20.25 7.54
C GLY A 29 -0.88 19.27 8.12
N GLU A 30 -1.27 18.42 9.07
CA GLU A 30 -0.41 17.41 9.67
C GLU A 30 -0.77 16.01 9.14
N PHE A 31 0.24 15.21 8.83
CA PHE A 31 0.05 13.84 8.40
C PHE A 31 -0.34 12.97 9.60
N ASN A 32 -1.50 12.32 9.51
CA ASN A 32 -1.98 11.41 10.53
C ASN A 32 -1.69 9.96 10.09
N CYS A 33 -0.73 9.32 10.77
CA CYS A 33 -0.33 7.95 10.48
C CYS A 33 -1.45 6.94 10.75
N ASP A 34 -2.29 7.15 11.76
CA ASP A 34 -3.39 6.23 12.07
C ASP A 34 -4.40 6.17 10.92
N VAL A 35 -4.84 7.33 10.42
CA VAL A 35 -5.77 7.44 9.28
C VAL A 35 -5.15 6.86 8.01
N PHE A 36 -3.85 7.07 7.82
CA PHE A 36 -3.13 6.48 6.70
C PHE A 36 -3.11 4.95 6.81
N ASN A 37 -2.76 4.41 7.97
CA ASN A 37 -2.68 2.97 8.21
C ASN A 37 -4.04 2.29 8.02
N GLU A 38 -5.13 2.86 8.54
CA GLU A 38 -6.49 2.34 8.32
C GLU A 38 -6.85 2.24 6.83
N LYS A 39 -6.49 3.25 6.05
CA LYS A 39 -6.74 3.27 4.60
C LYS A 39 -5.79 2.36 3.83
N LEU A 40 -4.55 2.20 4.30
CA LEU A 40 -3.54 1.36 3.68
C LEU A 40 -3.97 -0.11 3.64
N VAL A 41 -4.73 -0.58 4.63
CA VAL A 41 -5.33 -1.94 4.65
C VAL A 41 -6.19 -2.22 3.42
N ILE A 42 -6.97 -1.23 3.00
CA ILE A 42 -7.86 -1.36 1.84
C ILE A 42 -7.03 -1.46 0.56
N ILE A 43 -6.00 -0.62 0.43
CA ILE A 43 -5.12 -0.62 -0.75
C ILE A 43 -4.29 -1.90 -0.81
N TRP A 44 -3.79 -2.40 0.32
CA TRP A 44 -3.08 -3.67 0.38
C TRP A 44 -3.97 -4.84 -0.06
N SER A 45 -5.22 -4.87 0.40
CA SER A 45 -6.18 -5.93 0.02
C SER A 45 -6.40 -5.97 -1.49
N ASP A 46 -6.56 -4.81 -2.13
CA ASP A 46 -6.68 -4.71 -3.60
C ASP A 46 -5.37 -5.08 -4.32
N ALA A 47 -4.24 -4.57 -3.83
CA ALA A 47 -2.92 -4.86 -4.37
C ALA A 47 -2.60 -6.36 -4.34
N GLN A 48 -2.91 -7.04 -3.24
CA GLN A 48 -2.71 -8.48 -3.07
C GLN A 48 -3.57 -9.29 -4.05
N ILE A 49 -4.83 -8.91 -4.26
CA ILE A 49 -5.73 -9.55 -5.25
C ILE A 49 -5.16 -9.39 -6.67
N ASN A 50 -4.56 -8.23 -6.96
CA ASN A 50 -3.92 -7.94 -8.23
C ASN A 50 -2.51 -8.56 -8.37
N GLY A 51 -2.03 -9.26 -7.33
CA GLY A 51 -0.77 -10.01 -7.36
C GLY A 51 0.49 -9.20 -7.03
N LEU A 52 0.35 -8.04 -6.36
CA LEU A 52 1.50 -7.36 -5.76
C LEU A 52 2.00 -8.14 -4.55
N THR A 53 3.32 -8.24 -4.42
CA THR A 53 3.98 -8.81 -3.24
C THR A 53 4.13 -7.79 -2.11
N GLU A 54 4.32 -8.28 -0.89
CA GLU A 54 4.54 -7.46 0.30
C GLU A 54 5.78 -6.57 0.17
N ASP A 55 6.85 -7.08 -0.45
CA ASP A 55 8.10 -6.36 -0.71
C ASP A 55 7.88 -5.22 -1.72
N GLU A 56 7.18 -5.49 -2.82
CA GLU A 56 6.82 -4.47 -3.82
C GLU A 56 5.96 -3.37 -3.19
N PHE A 57 4.97 -3.76 -2.37
CA PHE A 57 4.07 -2.82 -1.71
C PHE A 57 4.79 -1.99 -0.65
N SER A 58 5.63 -2.61 0.18
CA SER A 58 6.46 -1.91 1.17
C SER A 58 7.41 -0.93 0.50
N THR A 59 8.06 -1.35 -0.59
CA THR A 59 8.93 -0.49 -1.38
C THR A 59 8.17 0.72 -1.90
N LEU A 60 6.97 0.53 -2.49
CA LEU A 60 6.11 1.61 -2.96
C LEU A 60 5.76 2.60 -1.85
N VAL A 61 5.37 2.11 -0.68
CA VAL A 61 5.04 2.97 0.46
C VAL A 61 6.27 3.75 0.95
N SER A 62 7.44 3.10 0.97
CA SER A 62 8.72 3.74 1.34
C SER A 62 9.12 4.88 0.39
N GLU A 63 8.83 4.74 -0.90
CA GLU A 63 9.10 5.77 -1.90
C GLU A 63 8.15 6.97 -1.76
N ILE A 64 6.91 6.74 -1.31
CA ILE A 64 5.87 7.78 -1.26
C ILE A 64 5.89 8.56 0.07
N ILE A 65 6.13 7.88 1.19
CA ILE A 65 6.19 8.50 2.52
C ILE A 65 7.46 8.13 3.29
N PRO A 66 8.66 8.39 2.74
CA PRO A 66 9.92 7.99 3.36
C PRO A 66 10.09 8.53 4.79
N THR A 67 9.57 9.73 5.08
CA THR A 67 9.69 10.37 6.40
C THR A 67 8.82 9.74 7.49
N TYR A 68 7.68 9.15 7.10
CA TYR A 68 6.73 8.57 8.05
C TYR A 68 6.68 7.05 7.96
N PHE A 69 7.54 6.45 7.13
CA PHE A 69 7.57 5.03 6.85
C PHE A 69 7.70 4.18 8.12
N ASP A 70 8.53 4.61 9.08
CA ASP A 70 8.70 3.93 10.37
C ASP A 70 7.42 3.88 11.24
N ASN A 71 6.42 4.73 10.94
CA ASN A 71 5.13 4.74 11.64
C ASN A 71 4.03 4.00 10.87
N VAL A 72 4.37 3.41 9.72
CA VAL A 72 3.42 2.65 8.92
C VAL A 72 3.25 1.26 9.53
N VAL A 73 1.99 0.91 9.80
CA VAL A 73 1.64 -0.45 10.23
C VAL A 73 1.13 -1.20 9.02
N PHE A 74 1.98 -2.05 8.46
CA PHE A 74 1.60 -2.87 7.32
C PHE A 74 0.64 -3.97 7.74
N PRO A 75 -0.50 -4.14 7.04
CA PRO A 75 -1.47 -5.19 7.30
C PRO A 75 -1.10 -6.47 6.53
N PHE A 76 0.19 -6.80 6.52
CA PHE A 76 0.66 -8.10 6.04
C PHE A 76 0.20 -9.11 7.09
N THR A 77 -0.91 -9.77 6.82
CA THR A 77 -1.39 -10.84 7.68
C THR A 77 -0.35 -11.94 7.70
N ASP A 78 0.35 -12.06 8.82
CA ASP A 78 0.94 -13.31 9.29
C ASP A 78 -0.11 -14.43 9.12
N ASP A 79 0.24 -15.46 8.36
CA ASP A 79 -0.53 -16.68 8.15
C ASP A 79 -1.94 -16.50 7.52
N ILE A 80 -2.00 -16.69 6.19
CA ILE A 80 -3.10 -17.53 5.68
C ILE A 80 -2.81 -18.92 6.27
N PRO A 81 -3.61 -19.47 7.21
CA PRO A 81 -3.42 -20.87 7.55
C PRO A 81 -3.67 -21.63 6.26
N LEU A 82 -2.60 -22.20 5.71
CA LEU A 82 -2.66 -23.12 4.60
C LEU A 82 -3.60 -24.23 5.06
N ALA A 83 -4.86 -24.18 4.60
CA ALA A 83 -5.86 -25.16 4.99
C ALA A 83 -5.29 -26.55 4.71
N ALA A 84 -5.05 -27.29 5.80
CA ALA A 84 -4.54 -28.66 5.82
C ALA A 84 -5.59 -29.65 5.27
#